data_AF-A0A843KWV8-F1
#
_entry.id   AF-A0A843KWV8-F1
#
_cell.length_a   1.000
_cell.length_b   1.000
_cell.length_c   1.000
_cell.angle_alpha   90.00
_cell.angle_beta   90.00
_cell.angle_gamma   90.00
#
_symmetry.space_group_name_H-M   'P 1'
#
loop_
_entity.id
_entity.type
_entity.pdbx_description
1 polymer ?
#
loop_
_entity_poly.entity_id
_entity_poly.type
_entity_poly.pdbx_seq_one_letter_code
_entity_poly.pdbx_strand_id
1 'polypeptide(L)'
;MSDEVNDGEIDGFVRDLAREAEAGGYHTNPDREFTRSLVRGLLANRERYGYISCPCRLASGNREDDLDIICPCDYRDPDLADYGACYCALYVTADVAAGVRTPAPVPERRPPPGERERQKEERTRAGPAPGGLKYPVWRCRVCGYLCARDEPPETCPICRVSRDRFERFM
;
A
#
# COMPACT_ATOMS: atom_id res chain seq x y z
N MET A 1 6.97 19.21 21.49
CA MET A 1 6.49 17.85 21.16
C MET A 1 5.04 17.76 21.62
N SER A 2 4.12 18.16 20.74
CA SER A 2 2.67 17.88 20.81
C SER A 2 1.99 18.75 19.75
N ASP A 3 2.07 18.32 18.49
CA ASP A 3 1.03 18.65 17.51
C ASP A 3 0.24 17.34 17.34
N GLU A 4 -0.70 17.13 18.27
CA GLU A 4 -1.63 16.01 18.16
C GLU A 4 -2.48 16.25 16.92
N VAL A 5 -2.36 15.37 15.92
CA VAL A 5 -3.28 15.32 14.78
C VAL A 5 -4.71 15.40 15.29
N ASN A 6 -5.43 16.45 14.92
CA ASN A 6 -6.75 16.72 15.45
C ASN A 6 -7.76 15.68 14.92
N ASP A 7 -8.72 15.29 15.74
CA ASP A 7 -9.83 14.40 15.39
C ASP A 7 -10.55 14.80 14.09
N GLY A 8 -10.67 16.09 13.80
CA GLY A 8 -11.26 16.57 12.54
C GLY A 8 -10.47 16.15 11.30
N GLU A 9 -9.13 16.17 11.37
CA GLU A 9 -8.25 15.72 10.29
C GLU A 9 -8.29 14.20 10.15
N ILE A 10 -8.32 13.47 11.28
CA ILE A 10 -8.46 12.01 11.30
C ILE A 10 -9.78 11.61 10.63
N ASP A 11 -10.89 12.21 11.01
CA ASP A 11 -12.20 11.92 10.42
C ASP A 11 -12.28 12.27 8.94
N GLY A 12 -11.66 13.38 8.53
CA GLY A 12 -11.51 13.74 7.13
C GLY A 12 -10.79 12.65 6.34
N PHE A 13 -9.62 12.24 6.84
CA PHE A 13 -8.80 11.24 6.18
C PHE A 13 -9.46 9.86 6.15
N VAL A 14 -10.16 9.44 7.22
CA VAL A 14 -10.95 8.19 7.22
C VAL A 14 -12.01 8.19 6.12
N ARG A 15 -12.76 9.30 5.96
CA ARG A 15 -13.79 9.41 4.92
C ARG A 15 -13.20 9.35 3.51
N ASP A 16 -12.10 10.07 3.30
CA ASP A 16 -11.42 10.09 2.00
C ASP A 16 -10.84 8.73 1.64
N LEU A 17 -10.17 8.09 2.61
CA LEU A 17 -9.62 6.74 2.47
C LEU A 17 -10.72 5.72 2.14
N ALA A 18 -11.85 5.74 2.85
CA ALA A 18 -12.96 4.84 2.59
C ALA A 18 -13.55 5.06 1.19
N ARG A 19 -13.77 6.32 0.79
CA ARG A 19 -14.28 6.66 -0.55
C ARG A 19 -13.34 6.17 -1.66
N GLU A 20 -12.04 6.35 -1.49
CA GLU A 20 -11.04 5.89 -2.47
C GLU A 20 -10.92 4.38 -2.50
N ALA A 21 -10.97 3.72 -1.34
CA ALA A 21 -10.97 2.27 -1.23
C ALA A 21 -12.16 1.69 -2.00
N GLU A 22 -13.38 2.14 -1.71
CA GLU A 22 -14.61 1.65 -2.36
C GLU A 22 -14.58 1.90 -3.87
N ALA A 23 -14.14 3.08 -4.31
CA ALA A 23 -14.00 3.38 -5.74
C ALA A 23 -12.98 2.47 -6.45
N GLY A 24 -11.99 1.95 -5.72
CA GLY A 24 -11.00 1.00 -6.21
C GLY A 24 -11.38 -0.48 -6.02
N GLY A 25 -12.54 -0.79 -5.43
CA GLY A 25 -12.98 -2.15 -5.12
C GLY A 25 -12.36 -2.76 -3.85
N TYR A 26 -11.94 -1.93 -2.91
CA TYR A 26 -11.40 -2.32 -1.60
C TYR A 26 -12.30 -1.83 -0.47
N HIS A 27 -12.21 -2.47 0.70
CA HIS A 27 -12.96 -2.07 1.88
C HIS A 27 -12.02 -1.75 3.04
N THR A 28 -12.35 -0.69 3.78
CA THR A 28 -11.68 -0.40 5.06
C THR A 28 -12.34 -1.20 6.18
N ASN A 29 -11.60 -1.44 7.26
CA ASN A 29 -12.11 -2.14 8.44
C ASN A 29 -13.36 -1.45 9.04
N PRO A 30 -14.44 -2.19 9.33
CA PRO A 30 -15.69 -1.61 9.85
C PRO A 30 -15.57 -1.08 11.28
N ASP A 31 -14.56 -1.52 12.06
CA ASP A 31 -14.28 -0.95 13.37
C ASP A 31 -13.72 0.48 13.22
N ARG A 32 -14.58 1.46 13.52
CA ARG A 32 -14.27 2.88 13.34
C ARG A 32 -13.20 3.35 14.32
N GLU A 33 -13.19 2.89 15.55
CA GLU A 33 -12.22 3.34 16.55
C GLU A 33 -10.84 2.79 16.20
N PHE A 34 -10.77 1.51 15.85
CA PHE A 34 -9.55 0.88 15.38
C PHE A 34 -9.01 1.56 14.12
N THR A 35 -9.88 1.78 13.12
CA THR A 35 -9.49 2.47 11.86
C THR A 35 -8.98 3.89 12.12
N ARG A 36 -9.62 4.65 13.01
CA ARG A 36 -9.13 5.99 13.42
C ARG A 36 -7.75 5.91 14.06
N SER A 37 -7.48 4.90 14.89
CA SER A 37 -6.18 4.73 15.52
C SER A 37 -5.06 4.51 14.48
N LEU A 38 -5.33 3.70 13.45
CA LEU A 38 -4.41 3.47 12.34
C LEU A 38 -4.21 4.72 11.50
N VAL A 39 -5.29 5.46 11.21
CA VAL A 39 -5.21 6.74 10.48
C VAL A 39 -4.42 7.79 11.26
N ARG A 40 -4.57 7.87 12.58
CA ARG A 40 -3.72 8.72 13.42
C ARG A 40 -2.25 8.37 13.24
N GLY A 41 -1.90 7.08 13.25
CA GLY A 41 -0.54 6.63 12.98
C GLY A 41 -0.04 6.97 11.56
N LEU A 42 -0.89 6.82 10.55
CA LEU A 42 -0.57 7.21 9.16
C LEU A 42 -0.25 8.71 9.07
N LEU A 43 -1.06 9.56 9.70
CA LEU A 43 -0.91 11.00 9.69
C LEU A 43 0.34 11.45 10.46
N ALA A 44 0.58 10.88 11.63
CA ALA A 44 1.80 11.11 12.41
C ALA A 44 3.06 10.67 11.63
N ASN A 45 3.01 9.55 10.92
CA ASN A 45 4.10 9.10 10.05
C ASN A 45 4.33 10.06 8.86
N ARG A 46 3.25 10.60 8.27
CA ARG A 46 3.37 11.60 7.21
C ARG A 46 4.05 12.86 7.69
N GLU A 47 3.69 13.36 8.87
CA GLU A 47 4.35 14.52 9.46
C GLU A 47 5.82 14.23 9.76
N ARG A 48 6.12 13.07 10.36
CA ARG A 48 7.47 12.67 10.78
C ARG A 48 8.43 12.40 9.62
N TYR A 49 7.97 11.71 8.58
CA TYR A 49 8.83 11.19 7.51
C TYR A 49 8.60 11.86 6.14
N GLY A 50 7.55 12.68 6.01
CA GLY A 50 7.14 13.28 4.75
C GLY A 50 6.35 12.33 3.83
N TYR A 51 6.01 11.12 4.29
CA TYR A 51 5.20 10.15 3.54
C TYR A 51 4.39 9.25 4.47
N ILE A 52 3.28 8.72 3.96
CA ILE A 52 2.35 7.86 4.69
C ILE A 52 2.95 6.45 4.84
N SER A 53 3.90 6.26 5.75
CA SER A 53 4.45 4.93 6.08
C SER A 53 3.44 4.08 6.85
N CYS A 54 3.46 2.73 6.73
CA CYS A 54 2.52 1.88 7.50
C CYS A 54 2.58 2.23 8.99
N PRO A 55 1.44 2.47 9.66
CA PRO A 55 1.40 2.73 11.11
C PRO A 55 1.86 1.53 11.93
N CYS A 56 1.94 0.36 11.29
CA CYS A 56 2.15 -0.95 11.87
C CYS A 56 3.57 -1.49 11.71
N ARG A 57 4.40 -0.81 10.91
CA ARG A 57 5.77 -1.24 10.59
C ARG A 57 6.73 -0.12 10.96
N LEU A 58 7.93 -0.51 11.35
CA LEU A 58 8.99 0.45 11.61
C LEU A 58 9.51 1.00 10.27
N ALA A 59 9.30 2.29 10.05
CA ALA A 59 9.89 3.02 8.93
C ALA A 59 11.38 3.25 9.18
N SER A 60 12.19 3.12 8.14
CA SER A 60 13.59 3.55 8.12
C SER A 60 13.73 5.08 8.15
N GLY A 61 12.71 5.80 7.68
CA GLY A 61 12.77 7.24 7.44
C GLY A 61 13.32 7.61 6.06
N ASN A 62 13.88 6.65 5.31
CA ASN A 62 14.23 6.82 3.91
C ASN A 62 13.07 6.34 3.02
N ARG A 63 12.48 7.29 2.26
CA ARG A 63 11.33 7.00 1.40
C ARG A 63 11.65 5.92 0.35
N GLU A 64 12.87 5.90 -0.19
CA GLU A 64 13.27 4.92 -1.21
C GLU A 64 13.30 3.50 -0.64
N ASP A 65 13.77 3.34 0.59
CA ASP A 65 13.88 2.06 1.28
C ASP A 65 12.53 1.55 1.79
N ASP A 66 11.57 2.47 1.97
CA ASP A 66 10.23 2.19 2.49
C ASP A 66 9.13 2.24 1.44
N LEU A 67 9.47 2.36 0.14
CA LEU A 67 8.48 2.38 -0.94
C LEU A 67 7.51 1.20 -0.85
N ASP A 68 7.99 0.02 -0.45
CA ASP A 68 7.21 -1.19 -0.27
C ASP A 68 6.16 -1.10 0.84
N ILE A 69 6.37 -0.24 1.85
CA ILE A 69 5.49 -0.08 3.01
C ILE A 69 4.73 1.25 3.08
N ILE A 70 4.90 2.15 2.10
CA ILE A 70 4.04 3.33 1.95
C ILE A 70 2.61 2.85 1.69
N CYS A 71 1.65 3.28 2.52
CA CYS A 71 0.26 2.81 2.47
C CYS A 71 -0.48 3.34 1.22
N PRO A 72 -1.21 2.49 0.46
CA PRO A 72 -1.27 1.03 0.58
C PRO A 72 0.06 0.34 0.16
N CYS A 73 0.55 -0.57 1.01
CA CYS A 73 1.83 -1.26 0.82
C CYS A 73 1.76 -2.36 -0.25
N ASP A 74 2.91 -2.78 -0.77
CA ASP A 74 3.03 -3.86 -1.79
C ASP A 74 2.43 -5.20 -1.30
N TYR A 75 2.29 -5.36 0.01
CA TYR A 75 1.77 -6.57 0.65
C TYR A 75 0.25 -6.61 0.84
N ARG A 76 -0.47 -5.50 0.61
CA ARG A 76 -1.91 -5.40 0.92
C ARG A 76 -2.72 -6.47 0.19
N ASP A 77 -2.57 -6.57 -1.13
CA ASP A 77 -3.36 -7.46 -1.97
C ASP A 77 -3.09 -8.95 -1.68
N PRO A 78 -1.83 -9.43 -1.58
CA PRO A 78 -1.59 -10.81 -1.18
C PRO A 78 -2.05 -11.11 0.25
N ASP A 79 -1.97 -10.15 1.18
CA ASP A 79 -2.52 -10.32 2.53
C ASP A 79 -4.06 -10.45 2.52
N LEU A 80 -4.74 -9.61 1.74
CA LEU A 80 -6.20 -9.69 1.57
C LEU A 80 -6.64 -11.03 0.99
N ALA A 81 -5.92 -11.52 -0.02
CA ALA A 81 -6.21 -12.79 -0.67
C ALA A 81 -6.10 -13.98 0.29
N ASP A 82 -5.00 -14.05 1.05
CA ASP A 82 -4.71 -15.22 1.88
C ASP A 82 -5.36 -15.16 3.27
N TYR A 83 -5.53 -13.96 3.84
CA TYR A 83 -5.92 -13.78 5.25
C TYR A 83 -7.17 -12.92 5.46
N GLY A 84 -7.65 -12.23 4.42
CA GLY A 84 -8.84 -11.39 4.49
C GLY A 84 -8.64 -10.00 5.08
N ALA A 85 -7.41 -9.67 5.47
CA ALA A 85 -7.02 -8.36 5.96
C ALA A 85 -5.58 -8.07 5.54
N CYS A 86 -5.21 -6.80 5.35
CA CYS A 86 -3.80 -6.45 5.27
C CYS A 86 -3.12 -6.60 6.65
N TYR A 87 -1.79 -6.58 6.71
CA TYR A 87 -1.05 -6.76 7.97
C TYR A 87 -1.52 -5.88 9.15
N CYS A 88 -1.90 -4.62 8.91
CA CYS A 88 -2.44 -3.73 9.95
C CYS A 88 -3.95 -3.83 10.15
N ALA A 89 -4.63 -4.65 9.35
CA ALA A 89 -6.08 -4.74 9.26
C ALA A 89 -6.79 -3.41 8.97
N LEU A 90 -6.14 -2.48 8.26
CA LEU A 90 -6.79 -1.27 7.75
C LEU A 90 -7.73 -1.58 6.59
N TYR A 91 -7.27 -2.43 5.66
CA TYR A 91 -8.03 -2.94 4.55
C TYR A 91 -8.45 -4.38 4.85
N VAL A 92 -9.68 -4.70 4.48
CA VAL A 92 -10.26 -6.04 4.66
C VAL A 92 -11.04 -6.45 3.40
N THR A 93 -11.31 -7.73 3.24
CA THR A 93 -12.17 -8.23 2.17
C THR A 93 -13.64 -7.93 2.45
N ALA A 94 -14.47 -7.98 1.40
CA ALA A 94 -15.90 -7.65 1.48
C ALA A 94 -16.66 -8.50 2.51
N ASP A 95 -16.35 -9.79 2.62
CA ASP A 95 -16.95 -10.70 3.60
C ASP A 95 -16.52 -10.40 5.05
N VAL A 96 -15.30 -9.93 5.29
CA VAL A 96 -14.86 -9.42 6.60
C VAL A 96 -15.58 -8.11 6.92
N ALA A 97 -15.62 -7.17 5.96
CA ALA A 97 -16.33 -5.91 6.13
C ALA A 97 -17.82 -6.11 6.44
N ALA A 98 -18.45 -7.11 5.82
CA ALA A 98 -19.84 -7.50 6.06
C ALA A 98 -20.05 -8.32 7.35
N GLY A 99 -19.00 -8.65 8.09
CA GLY A 99 -19.09 -9.48 9.31
C GLY A 99 -19.40 -10.95 9.05
N VAL A 100 -19.28 -11.42 7.80
CA VAL A 100 -19.52 -12.81 7.41
C VAL A 100 -18.36 -13.72 7.84
N ARG A 101 -17.13 -13.18 7.87
CA ARG A 101 -15.95 -13.89 8.38
C ARG A 101 -15.09 -13.00 9.27
N THR A 102 -14.35 -13.64 10.17
CA THR A 102 -13.27 -12.98 10.92
C THR A 102 -11.97 -13.13 10.13
N PRO A 103 -11.15 -12.07 9.98
CA PRO A 103 -9.87 -12.18 9.30
C PRO A 103 -8.91 -13.08 10.09
N ALA A 104 -8.07 -13.81 9.38
CA ALA A 104 -7.03 -14.63 9.99
C ALA A 104 -5.84 -13.75 10.45
N PRO A 105 -5.01 -14.22 11.41
CA PRO A 105 -3.77 -13.54 11.74
C PRO A 105 -2.86 -13.42 10.52
N VAL A 106 -2.42 -12.19 10.22
CA VAL A 106 -1.58 -11.89 9.06
C VAL A 106 -0.11 -11.93 9.47
N PRO A 107 0.73 -12.80 8.90
CA PRO A 107 2.17 -12.78 9.14
C PRO A 107 2.85 -11.59 8.47
N GLU A 108 4.02 -11.20 8.96
CA GLU A 108 4.84 -10.19 8.28
C GLU A 108 5.43 -10.76 6.99
N ARG A 109 4.93 -10.30 5.83
CA ARG A 109 5.45 -10.68 4.50
C ARG A 109 6.69 -9.89 4.09
N ARG A 110 6.94 -8.73 4.71
CA ARG A 110 8.09 -7.89 4.35
C ARG A 110 9.38 -8.66 4.67
N PRO A 111 10.22 -8.96 3.66
CA PRO A 111 11.49 -9.65 3.90
C PRO A 111 12.42 -8.80 4.79
N PRO A 112 13.36 -9.41 5.51
CA PRO A 112 14.36 -8.67 6.29
C PRO A 112 15.25 -7.79 5.38
N PRO A 113 15.88 -6.73 5.93
CA PRO A 113 16.61 -5.73 5.14
C PRO A 113 17.62 -6.32 4.14
N GLY A 114 18.48 -7.24 4.58
CA GLY A 114 19.47 -7.84 3.70
C GLY A 114 18.87 -8.67 2.56
N GLU A 115 17.66 -9.21 2.71
CA GLU A 115 16.96 -9.88 1.60
C GLU A 115 16.35 -8.89 0.61
N ARG A 116 15.79 -7.78 1.10
CA ARG A 116 15.26 -6.70 0.24
C ARG A 116 16.36 -6.10 -0.64
N GLU A 117 17.55 -5.91 -0.08
CA GLU A 117 18.74 -5.44 -0.82
C GLU A 117 19.11 -6.41 -1.95
N ARG A 118 19.20 -7.72 -1.65
CA ARG A 118 19.47 -8.76 -2.66
C ARG A 118 18.43 -8.77 -3.77
N GLN A 119 17.15 -8.72 -3.42
CA GLN A 119 16.05 -8.67 -4.40
C GLN A 119 16.10 -7.43 -5.29
N LYS A 120 16.49 -6.27 -4.73
CA LYS A 120 16.68 -5.02 -5.48
C LYS A 120 17.83 -5.15 -6.48
N GLU A 121 18.96 -5.73 -6.07
CA GLU A 121 20.09 -6.00 -6.95
C GLU A 121 19.73 -6.98 -8.07
N GLU A 122 19.05 -8.08 -7.74
CA GLU A 122 18.61 -9.09 -8.70
C GLU A 122 17.66 -8.49 -9.75
N ARG A 123 16.66 -7.70 -9.35
CA ARG A 123 15.78 -6.99 -10.30
C ARG A 123 16.54 -6.03 -11.20
N THR A 124 17.56 -5.36 -10.66
CA THR A 124 18.41 -4.45 -11.43
C THR A 124 19.25 -5.20 -12.47
N ARG A 125 19.76 -6.39 -12.11
CA ARG A 125 20.54 -7.26 -13.02
C ARG A 125 19.68 -7.96 -14.07
N ALA A 126 18.47 -8.41 -13.71
CA ALA A 126 17.59 -9.14 -14.61
C ALA A 126 17.04 -8.28 -15.76
N GLY A 127 16.90 -6.97 -15.54
CA GLY A 127 16.32 -6.06 -16.53
C GLY A 127 14.85 -6.36 -16.84
N PRO A 128 14.21 -5.58 -17.72
CA PRO A 128 12.85 -5.87 -18.17
C PRO A 128 12.81 -7.10 -19.09
N ALA A 129 11.70 -7.85 -19.04
CA ALA A 129 11.51 -9.01 -19.91
C ALA A 129 11.56 -8.59 -21.39
N PRO A 130 12.25 -9.36 -22.26
CA PRO A 130 12.27 -9.06 -23.68
C PRO A 130 10.87 -9.23 -24.27
N GLY A 131 10.34 -8.19 -24.93
CA GLY A 131 9.04 -8.20 -25.56
C GLY A 131 9.01 -7.37 -26.83
N GLY A 132 8.45 -7.91 -27.92
CA GLY A 132 8.26 -7.22 -29.20
C GLY A 132 7.07 -6.26 -29.23
N LEU A 133 6.67 -5.71 -28.08
CA LEU A 133 5.53 -4.80 -27.98
C LEU A 133 5.95 -3.38 -28.38
N LYS A 134 5.03 -2.66 -29.03
CA LYS A 134 5.24 -1.26 -29.43
C LYS A 134 5.52 -0.33 -28.24
N TYR A 135 4.93 -0.64 -27.08
CA TYR A 135 5.07 0.13 -25.85
C TYR A 135 5.48 -0.81 -24.71
N PRO A 136 6.26 -0.32 -23.73
CA PRO A 136 6.51 -1.08 -22.52
C PRO A 136 5.22 -1.22 -21.70
N VAL A 137 5.13 -2.32 -20.98
CA VAL A 137 4.06 -2.63 -20.03
C VAL A 137 4.54 -2.27 -18.63
N TRP A 138 3.79 -1.42 -17.96
CA TRP A 138 4.03 -1.01 -16.58
C TRP A 138 3.05 -1.72 -15.65
N ARG A 139 3.55 -2.21 -14.52
CA ARG A 139 2.77 -2.86 -13.45
C ARG A 139 2.82 -2.02 -12.19
N CYS A 140 1.67 -1.72 -11.60
CA CYS A 140 1.60 -1.19 -10.24
C CYS A 140 2.03 -2.28 -9.24
N ARG A 141 3.03 -1.99 -8.39
CA ARG A 141 3.54 -2.95 -7.39
C ARG A 141 2.55 -3.30 -6.29
N VAL A 142 1.49 -2.49 -6.11
CA VAL A 142 0.47 -2.67 -5.08
C VAL A 142 -0.70 -3.51 -5.59
N CYS A 143 -1.45 -3.01 -6.57
CA CYS A 143 -2.69 -3.65 -7.04
C CYS A 143 -2.53 -4.47 -8.32
N GLY A 144 -1.35 -4.47 -8.93
CA GLY A 144 -1.11 -5.21 -10.17
C GLY A 144 -1.70 -4.58 -11.44
N TYR A 145 -2.30 -3.37 -11.38
CA TYR A 145 -2.77 -2.67 -12.59
C TYR A 145 -1.68 -2.61 -13.67
N LEU A 146 -2.03 -3.05 -14.88
CA LEU A 146 -1.15 -3.08 -16.05
C LEU A 146 -1.55 -2.03 -17.08
N CYS A 147 -0.57 -1.31 -17.63
CA CYS A 147 -0.80 -0.44 -18.78
C CYS A 147 0.38 -0.43 -19.75
N ALA A 148 0.08 -0.48 -21.06
CA ALA A 148 1.07 -0.37 -22.13
C ALA A 148 1.17 1.08 -22.61
N ARG A 149 2.24 1.79 -22.23
CA ARG A 149 2.47 3.22 -22.49
C ARG A 149 3.97 3.53 -22.42
N ASP A 150 4.43 4.62 -23.03
CA ASP A 150 5.84 5.04 -22.92
C ASP A 150 6.27 5.23 -21.45
N GLU A 151 5.40 5.85 -20.65
CA GLU A 151 5.59 6.05 -19.21
C GLU A 151 4.36 5.62 -18.40
N PRO A 152 4.52 5.22 -17.12
CA PRO A 152 3.39 4.91 -16.25
C PRO A 152 2.58 6.19 -15.92
N PRO A 153 1.30 6.06 -15.56
CA PRO A 153 0.52 7.21 -15.11
C PRO A 153 1.14 7.86 -13.85
N GLU A 154 0.87 9.15 -13.64
CA GLU A 154 1.33 9.86 -12.44
C GLU A 154 0.77 9.25 -11.15
N THR A 155 -0.48 8.77 -11.23
CA THR A 155 -1.20 8.12 -10.15
C THR A 155 -1.88 6.86 -10.68
N CYS A 156 -1.75 5.75 -9.95
CA CYS A 156 -2.46 4.52 -10.29
C CYS A 156 -3.98 4.76 -10.28
N PRO A 157 -4.70 4.44 -11.36
CA PRO A 157 -6.15 4.68 -11.42
C PRO A 157 -6.95 3.79 -10.46
N ILE A 158 -6.34 2.71 -9.95
CA ILE A 158 -6.98 1.73 -9.07
C ILE A 158 -6.70 2.05 -7.60
N CYS A 159 -5.42 2.05 -7.18
CA CYS A 159 -5.04 2.17 -5.77
C CYS A 159 -4.39 3.50 -5.39
N ARG A 160 -4.40 4.49 -6.28
CA ARG A 160 -3.97 5.89 -6.03
C ARG A 160 -2.51 6.11 -5.61
N VAL A 161 -1.66 5.07 -5.70
CA VAL A 161 -0.22 5.23 -5.47
C VAL A 161 0.46 5.99 -6.61
N SER A 162 1.54 6.69 -6.29
CA SER A 162 2.33 7.49 -7.22
C SER A 162 3.09 6.66 -8.26
N ARG A 163 3.50 7.31 -9.35
CA ARG A 163 4.24 6.75 -10.49
C ARG A 163 5.45 5.89 -10.12
N ASP A 164 6.19 6.25 -9.09
CA ASP A 164 7.38 5.53 -8.61
C ASP A 164 7.06 4.16 -7.94
N ARG A 165 5.77 3.86 -7.78
CA ARG A 165 5.27 2.54 -7.38
C ARG A 165 4.96 1.64 -8.57
N PHE A 166 5.31 2.05 -9.79
CA PHE A 166 5.27 1.19 -10.97
C PHE A 166 6.63 0.56 -11.26
N GLU A 167 6.59 -0.64 -11.82
CA GLU A 167 7.75 -1.34 -12.37
C GLU A 167 7.50 -1.71 -13.83
N ARG A 168 8.56 -1.77 -14.63
CA ARG A 168 8.46 -2.30 -15.98
C ARG A 168 8.27 -3.81 -15.91
N PHE A 169 7.19 -4.29 -16.49
CA PHE A 169 6.81 -5.69 -16.54
C PHE A 169 7.37 -6.36 -17.82
N MET A 170 7.24 -5.69 -18.97
CA MET A 170 7.73 -6.12 -20.29
C MET A 170 8.11 -4.88 -21.12
#